data_AF-A0A9E1U9I8-F1
#
_entry.id   AF-A0A9E1U9I8-F1
#
_cell.length_a   1.000
_cell.length_b   1.000
_cell.length_c   1.000
_cell.angle_alpha   90.00
_cell.angle_beta   90.00
_cell.angle_gamma   90.00
#
_symmetry.space_group_name_H-M   'P 1'
#
loop_
_entity.id
_entity.type
_entity.pdbx_description
1 polymer ?
#
loop_
_entity_poly.entity_id
_entity_poly.type
_entity_poly.pdbx_seq_one_letter_code
_entity_poly.pdbx_strand_id
1 'polypeptide(L)'
;MITLTQLTQDLQIGKSKLYRLMEELEINPHQDGRRRILDEEQIQKIQQAISFQEDSTSTPKIRKGKADQESTQQIIALKEELLSLKKQVEDLNLEKSELLKTLELEKQISQRTEQMIGNLSADIQTLRKEVEGLLLHNSAPSRVNADIPAPSPADHVTPLEMEVIQQGLNEPIHNESEKEKGGFGIGLFVIAACAFLFWLAITSEEGSQWLPSMQEKVTKALQISASNR
;
A
#
# COMPACT_ATOMS: atom_id res chain seq x y z
N MET A 1 9.64 41.94 -11.82
CA MET A 1 10.96 42.59 -11.66
C MET A 1 11.93 41.59 -11.04
N ILE A 2 12.97 41.20 -11.75
CA ILE A 2 13.99 40.26 -11.25
C ILE A 2 15.39 40.80 -11.49
N THR A 3 16.34 40.36 -10.67
CA THR A 3 17.74 40.76 -10.85
C THR A 3 18.38 39.99 -12.00
N LEU A 4 19.40 40.59 -12.61
CA LEU A 4 20.15 39.95 -13.70
C LEU A 4 20.74 38.57 -13.32
N THR A 5 21.16 38.41 -12.06
CA THR A 5 21.74 37.14 -11.59
C THR A 5 20.66 36.08 -11.42
N GLN A 6 19.47 36.47 -10.96
CA GLN A 6 18.32 35.57 -10.90
C GLN A 6 17.92 35.13 -12.31
N LEU A 7 17.83 36.08 -13.25
CA LEU A 7 17.49 35.77 -14.64
C LEU A 7 18.48 34.80 -15.30
N THR A 8 19.79 34.93 -15.03
CA THR A 8 20.77 33.94 -15.53
C THR A 8 20.56 32.55 -14.98
N GLN A 9 20.08 32.42 -13.75
CA GLN A 9 19.78 31.12 -13.14
C GLN A 9 18.49 30.55 -13.72
N ASP A 10 17.44 31.36 -13.81
CA ASP A 10 16.12 30.95 -14.32
C ASP A 10 16.20 30.51 -15.79
N LEU A 11 16.98 31.21 -16.61
CA LEU A 11 17.18 30.87 -18.02
C LEU A 11 18.35 29.92 -18.27
N GLN A 12 19.11 29.53 -17.24
CA GLN A 12 20.33 28.73 -17.35
C GLN A 12 21.34 29.23 -18.40
N ILE A 13 21.38 30.55 -18.64
CA ILE A 13 22.32 31.18 -19.58
C ILE A 13 23.46 31.89 -18.84
N GLY A 14 24.66 31.82 -19.40
CA GLY A 14 25.81 32.54 -18.86
C GLY A 14 25.62 34.07 -18.90
N LYS A 15 26.18 34.78 -17.91
CA LYS A 15 26.12 36.26 -17.80
C LYS A 15 26.55 36.97 -19.08
N SER A 16 27.58 36.47 -19.76
CA SER A 16 28.07 37.02 -21.03
C SER A 16 27.04 36.93 -22.16
N LYS A 17 26.31 35.81 -22.26
CA LYS A 17 25.24 35.61 -23.25
C LYS A 17 24.08 36.55 -22.96
N LEU A 18 23.71 36.69 -21.69
CA LEU A 18 22.65 37.61 -21.28
C LEU A 18 23.01 39.08 -21.60
N TYR A 19 24.24 39.53 -21.34
CA TYR A 19 24.65 40.89 -21.71
C TYR A 19 24.63 41.14 -23.22
N ARG A 20 25.03 40.15 -24.03
CA ARG A 20 24.96 40.27 -25.50
C ARG A 20 23.52 40.37 -26.00
N LEU A 21 22.62 39.55 -25.46
CA LEU A 21 21.19 39.60 -25.81
C LEU A 21 20.56 40.93 -25.39
N MET A 22 20.95 41.47 -24.24
CA MET A 22 20.49 42.79 -23.81
C MET A 22 21.00 43.91 -24.72
N GLU A 23 22.24 43.82 -25.21
CA GLU A 23 22.80 44.76 -26.17
C GLU A 23 22.10 44.66 -27.53
N GLU A 24 21.84 43.44 -28.01
CA GLU A 24 21.14 43.15 -29.28
C GLU A 24 19.67 43.59 -29.26
N LEU A 25 19.00 43.46 -28.12
CA LEU A 25 17.60 43.85 -27.93
C LEU A 25 17.44 45.30 -27.44
N GLU A 26 18.54 46.06 -27.33
CA GLU A 26 18.60 47.43 -26.80
C GLU A 26 17.90 47.58 -25.42
N ILE A 27 18.03 46.57 -24.56
CA ILE A 27 17.40 46.51 -23.24
C ILE A 27 18.31 47.16 -22.20
N ASN A 28 17.87 48.31 -21.69
CA ASN A 28 18.53 48.98 -20.57
C ASN A 28 17.92 48.51 -19.23
N PRO A 29 18.69 47.83 -18.36
CA PRO A 29 18.19 47.38 -17.07
C PRO A 29 18.03 48.55 -16.11
N HIS A 30 16.98 48.52 -15.31
CA HIS A 30 16.76 49.47 -14.23
C HIS A 30 17.81 49.28 -13.13
N GLN A 31 18.33 50.37 -12.60
CA GLN A 31 19.24 50.32 -11.44
C GLN A 31 18.43 50.48 -10.15
N ASP A 32 18.51 49.48 -9.30
CA ASP A 32 18.01 49.52 -7.92
C ASP A 32 19.20 49.37 -6.97
N GLY A 33 19.73 50.51 -6.53
CA GLY A 33 20.98 50.61 -5.77
C GLY A 33 22.17 50.01 -6.52
N ARG A 34 22.73 48.91 -6.01
CA ARG A 34 23.86 48.19 -6.64
C ARG A 34 23.40 47.11 -7.64
N ARG A 35 22.10 46.84 -7.73
CA ARG A 35 21.54 45.72 -8.51
C ARG A 35 20.94 46.24 -9.81
N ARG A 36 21.12 45.46 -10.87
CA ARG A 36 20.46 45.66 -12.16
C ARG A 36 19.22 44.77 -12.20
N ILE A 37 18.06 45.39 -12.39
CA ILE A 37 16.74 44.76 -12.39
C ILE A 37 16.13 44.90 -13.79
N LEU A 38 15.42 43.87 -14.20
CA LEU A 38 14.68 43.82 -15.45
C LEU A 38 13.18 43.74 -15.16
N ASP A 39 12.40 44.43 -15.97
CA ASP A 39 10.94 44.38 -15.94
C ASP A 39 10.41 43.18 -16.71
N GLU A 40 9.15 42.82 -16.44
CA GLU A 40 8.50 41.64 -17.04
C GLU A 40 8.56 41.67 -18.57
N GLU A 41 8.32 42.82 -19.18
CA GLU A 41 8.39 42.98 -20.64
C GLU A 41 9.81 42.76 -21.19
N GLN A 42 10.83 43.20 -20.45
CA GLN A 42 12.23 43.02 -20.84
C GLN A 42 12.65 41.56 -20.73
N ILE A 43 12.16 40.87 -19.70
CA ILE A 43 12.39 39.43 -19.48
C ILE A 43 11.73 38.61 -20.59
N GLN A 44 10.48 38.93 -20.95
CA GLN A 44 9.77 38.26 -22.03
C GLN A 44 10.46 38.45 -23.39
N LYS A 45 10.97 39.64 -23.70
CA LYS A 45 11.75 39.87 -24.93
C LYS A 45 13.02 39.01 -24.98
N ILE A 46 13.73 38.90 -23.86
CA ILE A 46 14.93 38.05 -23.75
C ILE A 46 14.57 36.57 -23.92
N GLN A 47 13.49 36.12 -23.29
CA GLN A 47 12.99 34.75 -23.44
C GLN A 47 12.62 34.42 -24.89
N GLN A 48 11.86 35.30 -25.55
CA GLN A 48 11.48 35.12 -26.96
C GLN A 48 12.69 35.07 -27.88
N ALA A 49 13.70 35.93 -27.67
CA ALA A 49 14.92 35.90 -28.47
C ALA A 49 15.72 34.59 -28.31
N ILE A 50 15.72 34.01 -27.12
CA ILE A 50 16.36 32.71 -26.86
C ILE A 50 15.61 31.59 -27.59
N SER A 51 14.28 31.53 -27.46
CA SER A 51 13.46 30.54 -28.14
C SER A 51 13.59 30.66 -29.67
N PHE A 52 13.63 31.88 -30.21
CA PHE A 52 13.78 32.10 -31.65
C PHE A 52 15.18 31.73 -32.18
N GLN A 53 16.24 31.87 -31.37
CA GLN A 53 17.59 31.41 -31.73
C GLN A 53 17.73 29.88 -31.69
N GLU A 54 17.02 29.20 -30.79
CA GLU A 54 16.95 27.73 -30.78
C GLU A 54 16.22 27.20 -32.03
N ASP A 55 15.17 27.88 -32.47
CA ASP A 55 14.46 27.52 -33.70
C ASP A 55 15.22 27.92 -34.98
N SER A 56 16.02 29.00 -34.96
CA SER A 56 16.74 29.50 -36.13
C SER A 56 18.14 28.89 -36.35
N THR A 57 18.66 28.11 -35.41
CA THR A 57 19.96 27.41 -35.59
C THR A 57 19.86 26.12 -36.41
N SER A 58 18.71 25.82 -37.01
CA SER A 58 18.56 24.87 -38.11
C SER A 58 19.07 25.43 -39.46
N THR A 59 20.32 25.90 -39.51
CA THR A 59 21.05 26.09 -40.78
C THR A 59 22.44 25.46 -40.67
N PRO A 60 22.71 24.33 -41.34
CA PRO A 60 23.96 23.62 -41.16
C PRO A 60 25.07 24.31 -41.96
N LYS A 61 25.94 25.05 -41.25
CA LYS A 61 27.28 25.34 -41.75
C LYS A 61 28.09 24.04 -41.65
N ILE A 62 28.11 23.32 -42.78
CA ILE A 62 28.89 22.10 -42.99
C ILE A 62 30.35 22.36 -42.58
N ARG A 63 30.76 21.80 -41.44
CA ARG A 63 32.15 21.48 -41.13
C ARG A 63 32.22 20.00 -40.82
N LYS A 64 32.66 19.24 -41.84
CA LYS A 64 32.88 17.80 -41.81
C LYS A 64 33.60 17.33 -40.54
N GLY A 65 32.99 16.36 -39.86
CA GLY A 65 33.58 15.02 -39.82
C GLY A 65 34.22 14.57 -38.50
N LYS A 66 33.44 14.51 -37.41
CA LYS A 66 33.46 13.41 -36.41
C LYS A 66 32.50 13.68 -35.24
N ALA A 67 32.43 14.93 -34.78
CA ALA A 67 31.63 15.32 -33.61
C ALA A 67 30.11 15.28 -33.86
N ASP A 68 29.63 15.61 -35.07
CA ASP A 68 28.20 15.61 -35.38
C ASP A 68 27.59 14.21 -35.38
N GLN A 69 28.37 13.17 -35.72
CA GLN A 69 27.85 11.81 -35.78
C GLN A 69 27.66 11.21 -34.38
N GLU A 70 28.58 11.48 -33.45
CA GLU A 70 28.42 11.15 -32.03
C GLU A 70 27.26 11.93 -31.39
N SER A 71 27.13 13.22 -31.69
CA SER A 71 26.03 14.05 -31.18
C SER A 71 24.65 13.56 -31.69
N THR A 72 24.56 13.20 -32.97
CA THR A 72 23.32 12.65 -33.55
C THR A 72 22.97 11.28 -32.97
N GLN A 73 23.96 10.42 -32.71
CA GLN A 73 23.76 9.12 -32.04
C GLN A 73 23.32 9.28 -30.59
N GLN A 74 23.88 10.24 -29.85
CA GLN A 74 23.45 10.56 -28.49
C GLN A 74 22.01 11.09 -28.45
N ILE A 75 21.63 11.93 -29.41
CA ILE A 75 20.24 12.44 -29.53
C ILE A 75 19.26 11.29 -29.81
N ILE A 76 19.63 10.32 -30.65
CA ILE A 76 18.80 9.14 -30.92
C ILE A 76 18.67 8.28 -29.66
N ALA A 77 19.78 8.00 -28.97
CA ALA A 77 19.78 7.22 -27.73
C ALA A 77 18.93 7.89 -26.63
N LEU A 78 19.10 9.20 -26.43
CA LEU A 78 18.29 9.97 -25.48
C LEU A 78 16.80 9.97 -25.85
N LYS A 79 16.48 9.99 -27.14
CA LYS A 79 15.08 9.92 -27.60
C LYS A 79 14.48 8.55 -27.34
N GLU A 80 15.24 7.48 -27.52
CA GLU A 80 14.83 6.11 -27.15
C GLU A 80 14.63 5.96 -25.64
N GLU A 81 15.52 6.54 -24.82
CA GLU A 81 15.36 6.59 -23.37
C GLU A 81 14.13 7.39 -22.94
N LEU A 82 13.84 8.53 -23.58
CA LEU A 82 12.61 9.27 -23.29
C LEU A 82 11.36 8.50 -23.66
N LEU A 83 11.38 7.73 -24.75
CA LEU A 83 10.26 6.87 -25.12
C LEU A 83 10.08 5.71 -24.15
N SER A 84 11.17 5.07 -23.71
CA SER A 84 11.11 3.99 -22.73
C SER A 84 10.65 4.49 -21.36
N LEU A 85 11.15 5.64 -20.92
CA LEU A 85 10.75 6.27 -19.66
C LEU A 85 9.29 6.72 -19.72
N LYS A 86 8.84 7.29 -20.84
CA LYS A 86 7.43 7.64 -21.04
C LYS A 86 6.53 6.42 -20.93
N LYS A 87 6.91 5.31 -21.57
CA LYS A 87 6.16 4.05 -21.46
C LYS A 87 6.11 3.56 -20.01
N GLN A 88 7.23 3.59 -19.29
CA GLN A 88 7.27 3.17 -17.89
C GLN A 88 6.37 4.05 -16.99
N VAL A 89 6.30 5.35 -17.25
CA VAL A 89 5.38 6.26 -16.54
C VAL A 89 3.91 5.95 -16.86
N GLU A 90 3.59 5.59 -18.10
CA GLU A 90 2.25 5.15 -18.48
C GLU A 90 1.88 3.83 -17.77
N ASP A 91 2.77 2.84 -17.79
CA ASP A 91 2.58 1.55 -17.12
C ASP A 91 2.40 1.73 -15.60
N LEU A 92 3.24 2.54 -14.95
CA LEU A 92 3.12 2.84 -13.52
C LEU A 92 1.84 3.61 -13.16
N ASN A 93 1.38 4.52 -14.04
CA ASN A 93 0.11 5.21 -13.83
C ASN A 93 -1.07 4.24 -13.93
N LEU A 94 -1.01 3.28 -14.85
CA LEU A 94 -2.01 2.24 -14.97
C LEU A 94 -2.06 1.37 -13.72
N GLU A 95 -0.91 0.86 -13.27
CA GLU A 95 -0.80 0.08 -12.03
C GLU A 95 -1.32 0.86 -10.81
N LYS A 96 -0.93 2.12 -10.67
CA LYS A 96 -1.44 2.99 -9.60
C LYS A 96 -2.96 3.13 -9.65
N SER A 97 -3.55 3.25 -10.83
CA SER A 97 -5.01 3.35 -10.98
C SER A 97 -5.72 2.05 -10.58
N GLU A 98 -5.13 0.89 -10.89
CA GLU A 98 -5.66 -0.42 -10.52
C GLU A 98 -5.54 -0.68 -9.02
N LEU A 99 -4.41 -0.32 -8.41
CA LEU A 99 -4.19 -0.39 -6.96
C LEU A 99 -5.18 0.48 -6.20
N LEU A 100 -5.43 1.72 -6.66
CA LEU A 100 -6.43 2.60 -6.04
C LEU A 100 -7.83 2.01 -6.12
N LYS A 101 -8.19 1.39 -7.25
CA LYS A 101 -9.50 0.72 -7.40
C LYS A 101 -9.64 -0.49 -6.48
N THR A 102 -8.56 -1.26 -6.31
CA THR A 102 -8.52 -2.42 -5.41
C THR A 102 -8.65 -1.99 -3.96
N LEU A 103 -7.92 -0.95 -3.57
CA LEU A 103 -7.96 -0.38 -2.22
C LEU A 103 -9.37 0.14 -1.88
N GLU A 104 -10.04 0.83 -2.81
CA GLU A 104 -11.40 1.32 -2.60
C GLU A 104 -12.40 0.15 -2.41
N LEU A 105 -12.25 -0.90 -3.21
CA LEU A 105 -13.08 -2.10 -3.09
C LEU A 105 -12.85 -2.81 -1.75
N GLU A 106 -11.59 -2.96 -1.33
CA GLU A 106 -11.24 -3.55 -0.02
C GLU A 106 -11.83 -2.73 1.13
N LYS A 107 -11.72 -1.40 1.07
CA LYS A 107 -12.32 -0.50 2.07
C LYS A 107 -13.84 -0.66 2.13
N GLN A 108 -14.51 -0.80 0.98
CA GLN A 108 -15.95 -1.03 0.92
C GLN A 108 -16.34 -2.39 1.53
N ILE A 109 -15.57 -3.44 1.26
CA ILE A 109 -15.78 -4.77 1.85
C ILE A 109 -15.58 -4.70 3.37
N SER A 110 -14.51 -4.07 3.82
CA SER A 110 -14.20 -3.88 5.24
C SER A 110 -15.34 -3.17 5.96
N GLN A 111 -15.79 -2.03 5.44
CA GLN A 111 -16.92 -1.28 6.00
C GLN A 111 -18.21 -2.11 6.07
N ARG A 112 -18.53 -2.88 5.01
CA ARG A 112 -19.70 -3.76 5.00
C ARG A 112 -19.58 -4.87 6.04
N THR A 113 -18.38 -5.41 6.22
CA THR A 113 -18.10 -6.48 7.17
C THR A 113 -18.24 -5.97 8.60
N GLU A 114 -17.71 -4.78 8.89
CA GLU A 114 -17.87 -4.11 10.19
C GLU A 114 -19.35 -3.87 10.52
N GLN A 115 -20.15 -3.40 9.55
CA GLN A 115 -21.60 -3.24 9.73
C GLN A 115 -22.30 -4.57 10.03
N MET A 116 -21.95 -5.65 9.31
CA MET A 116 -22.52 -6.97 9.54
C MET A 116 -22.17 -7.50 10.93
N ILE A 117 -20.91 -7.35 11.35
CA ILE A 117 -20.46 -7.74 12.70
C ILE A 117 -21.21 -6.93 13.77
N GLY A 118 -21.38 -5.62 13.56
CA GLY A 118 -22.15 -4.76 14.46
C GLY A 118 -23.59 -5.23 14.63
N ASN A 119 -24.29 -5.52 13.52
CA ASN A 119 -25.66 -6.03 13.55
C ASN A 119 -25.74 -7.39 14.26
N LEU A 120 -24.86 -8.33 13.91
CA LEU A 120 -24.84 -9.66 14.53
C LEU A 120 -24.55 -9.58 16.03
N SER A 121 -23.66 -8.68 16.45
CA SER A 121 -23.36 -8.44 17.87
C SER A 121 -24.59 -7.91 18.61
N ALA A 122 -25.33 -6.97 18.02
CA ALA A 122 -26.57 -6.45 18.57
C ALA A 122 -27.65 -7.54 18.70
N ASP A 123 -27.79 -8.39 17.68
CA ASP A 123 -28.73 -9.52 17.69
C ASP A 123 -28.37 -10.53 18.79
N ILE A 124 -27.08 -10.88 18.93
CA ILE A 124 -26.60 -11.77 20.00
C ILE A 124 -26.92 -11.20 21.39
N GLN A 125 -26.72 -9.90 21.61
CA GLN A 125 -27.06 -9.26 22.89
C GLN A 125 -28.56 -9.29 23.17
N THR A 126 -29.39 -9.09 22.14
CA THR A 126 -30.85 -9.14 22.25
C THR A 126 -31.30 -10.55 22.62
N LEU A 127 -30.80 -11.56 21.90
CA LEU A 127 -31.07 -12.98 22.20
C LEU A 127 -30.65 -13.37 23.62
N ARG A 128 -29.49 -12.91 24.09
CA ARG A 128 -29.05 -13.15 25.48
C ARG A 128 -30.05 -12.58 26.49
N LYS A 129 -30.51 -11.35 26.29
CA LYS A 129 -31.53 -10.74 27.16
C LYS A 129 -32.87 -11.47 27.11
N GLU A 130 -33.29 -11.92 25.93
CA GLU A 130 -34.52 -12.72 25.79
C GLU A 130 -34.40 -14.06 26.50
N VAL A 131 -33.27 -14.76 26.37
CA VAL A 131 -33.01 -16.02 27.08
C VAL A 131 -33.00 -15.81 28.58
N GLU A 132 -32.30 -14.79 29.09
CA GLU A 132 -32.31 -14.43 30.52
C GLU A 132 -33.72 -14.10 31.00
N GLY A 133 -34.48 -13.34 30.21
CA GLY A 133 -35.87 -13.01 30.48
C GLY A 133 -36.74 -14.26 30.57
N LEU A 134 -36.66 -15.16 29.61
CA LEU A 134 -37.41 -16.42 29.62
C LEU A 134 -37.01 -17.32 30.79
N LEU A 135 -35.73 -17.36 31.16
CA LEU A 135 -35.27 -18.13 32.31
C LEU A 135 -35.88 -17.58 33.61
N LEU A 136 -35.92 -16.25 33.78
CA LEU A 136 -36.59 -15.60 34.91
C LEU A 136 -38.11 -15.88 34.94
N HIS A 137 -38.80 -15.82 33.79
CA HIS A 137 -40.23 -16.13 33.70
C HIS A 137 -40.55 -17.59 34.01
N ASN A 138 -39.72 -18.54 33.55
CA ASN A 138 -39.90 -19.97 33.83
C ASN A 138 -39.41 -20.39 35.23
N SER A 139 -38.59 -19.57 35.90
CA SER A 139 -38.12 -19.81 37.26
C SER A 139 -39.10 -19.34 38.34
N ALA A 140 -40.30 -18.88 37.98
CA ALA A 140 -41.36 -18.65 38.95
C ALA A 140 -41.69 -19.97 39.68
N PRO A 141 -41.81 -19.98 41.03
CA PRO A 141 -41.86 -21.22 41.78
C PRO A 141 -43.19 -21.91 41.48
N SER A 142 -43.11 -23.05 40.79
CA SER A 142 -44.20 -24.00 40.74
C SER A 142 -44.44 -24.46 42.18
N ARG A 143 -45.48 -23.91 42.81
CA ARG A 143 -45.96 -24.32 44.13
C ARG A 143 -46.52 -25.72 44.01
N VAL A 144 -45.66 -26.73 44.08
CA VAL A 144 -46.05 -28.11 44.35
C VAL A 144 -45.44 -28.49 45.69
N ASN A 145 -46.28 -28.42 46.73
CA ASN A 145 -46.05 -29.13 47.97
C ASN A 145 -45.92 -30.61 47.63
N ALA A 146 -44.71 -31.15 47.72
CA ALA A 146 -44.48 -32.58 47.86
C ALA A 146 -43.49 -32.75 49.00
N ASP A 147 -43.99 -33.25 50.13
CA ASP A 147 -43.18 -33.83 51.19
C ASP A 147 -42.20 -34.84 50.57
N ILE A 148 -40.90 -34.57 50.67
CA ILE A 148 -39.86 -35.56 50.38
C ILE A 148 -38.94 -35.60 51.61
N PRO A 149 -38.93 -36.72 52.37
CA PRO A 149 -38.03 -36.92 53.50
C PRO A 149 -36.55 -36.85 53.10
N ALA A 150 -35.74 -36.40 54.06
CA ALA A 150 -34.33 -36.03 54.00
C ALA A 150 -33.39 -36.86 53.06
N PRO A 151 -32.41 -36.21 52.40
CA PRO A 151 -31.48 -36.85 51.48
C PRO A 151 -30.31 -37.57 52.18
N SER A 152 -30.04 -38.80 51.75
CA SER A 152 -28.83 -39.57 52.05
C SER A 152 -27.63 -39.02 51.23
N PRO A 153 -26.41 -38.95 51.79
CA PRO A 153 -25.31 -38.20 51.20
C PRO A 153 -24.43 -39.10 50.32
N ALA A 154 -24.37 -38.82 49.02
CA ALA A 154 -23.19 -39.07 48.16
C ALA A 154 -23.49 -38.56 46.75
N ASP A 155 -22.78 -37.50 46.38
CA ASP A 155 -22.20 -37.23 45.04
C ASP A 155 -22.15 -35.72 44.80
N HIS A 156 -21.11 -35.12 45.36
CA HIS A 156 -20.72 -33.74 45.12
C HIS A 156 -19.98 -33.69 43.78
N VAL A 157 -20.65 -33.27 42.72
CA VAL A 157 -19.95 -32.72 41.55
C VAL A 157 -19.97 -31.20 41.70
N THR A 158 -18.84 -30.68 42.15
CA THR A 158 -18.54 -29.25 42.27
C THR A 158 -18.59 -28.59 40.88
N PRO A 159 -19.35 -27.51 40.67
CA PRO A 159 -19.17 -26.64 39.51
C PRO A 159 -17.96 -25.75 39.78
N LEU A 160 -16.87 -25.93 39.04
CA LEU A 160 -15.74 -25.01 39.12
C LEU A 160 -16.08 -23.74 38.33
N GLU A 161 -15.96 -22.62 39.03
CA GLU A 161 -16.22 -21.28 38.57
C GLU A 161 -15.26 -20.79 37.47
N MET A 162 -15.72 -19.71 36.86
CA MET A 162 -15.16 -18.86 35.81
C MET A 162 -13.71 -18.41 36.09
N GLU A 163 -12.83 -18.50 35.09
CA GLU A 163 -11.62 -17.67 35.04
C GLU A 163 -11.55 -16.94 33.69
N VAL A 164 -11.93 -15.66 33.74
CA VAL A 164 -11.64 -14.64 32.73
C VAL A 164 -10.19 -14.23 32.94
N ILE A 165 -9.30 -14.52 31.99
CA ILE A 165 -7.98 -13.88 31.95
C ILE A 165 -8.03 -12.77 30.91
N GLN A 166 -8.23 -11.54 31.40
CA GLN A 166 -7.78 -10.33 30.73
C GLN A 166 -6.30 -10.11 31.06
N GLN A 167 -5.46 -10.01 30.05
CA GLN A 167 -4.12 -9.41 30.12
C GLN A 167 -3.78 -9.02 28.68
N GLY A 168 -3.56 -7.77 28.28
CA GLY A 168 -2.98 -6.63 28.99
C GLY A 168 -1.93 -6.08 28.03
N LEU A 169 -2.25 -4.99 27.35
CA LEU A 169 -1.38 -4.26 26.42
C LEU A 169 -0.10 -3.83 27.17
N ASN A 170 1.09 -4.22 26.70
CA ASN A 170 2.36 -3.53 26.99
C ASN A 170 3.48 -4.03 26.06
N GLU A 171 3.85 -3.22 25.07
CA GLU A 171 5.25 -2.99 24.72
C GLU A 171 5.75 -1.77 25.54
N PRO A 172 7.06 -1.45 25.69
CA PRO A 172 8.26 -1.98 25.01
C PRO A 172 9.49 -2.22 25.93
N ILE A 173 10.61 -2.59 25.29
CA ILE A 173 12.05 -2.36 25.63
C ILE A 173 12.88 -3.52 26.24
N HIS A 174 13.69 -4.13 25.36
CA HIS A 174 15.15 -4.37 25.41
C HIS A 174 15.81 -4.79 26.74
N ASN A 175 16.38 -6.02 26.80
CA ASN A 175 17.82 -6.30 26.99
C ASN A 175 18.13 -7.79 27.20
N GLU A 176 19.42 -8.08 26.96
CA GLU A 176 20.11 -9.35 26.76
C GLU A 176 19.97 -10.46 27.81
N SER A 177 20.13 -11.67 27.27
CA SER A 177 20.71 -12.88 27.85
C SER A 177 20.14 -13.40 29.17
N GLU A 178 19.39 -14.50 29.07
CA GLU A 178 19.68 -15.67 29.90
C GLU A 178 19.16 -16.95 29.26
N LYS A 179 20.00 -17.99 29.33
CA LYS A 179 19.76 -19.31 28.73
C LYS A 179 18.71 -20.04 29.56
N GLU A 180 17.48 -20.15 29.06
CA GLU A 180 16.54 -21.13 29.58
C GLU A 180 15.97 -22.01 28.47
N LYS A 181 16.29 -23.30 28.63
CA LYS A 181 15.69 -24.42 27.90
C LYS A 181 14.22 -24.50 28.30
N GLY A 182 13.32 -24.08 27.43
CA GLY A 182 11.88 -24.17 27.68
C GLY A 182 11.09 -24.31 26.38
N GLY A 183 10.64 -25.54 26.10
CA GLY A 183 9.63 -25.96 25.13
C GLY A 183 9.18 -24.97 24.04
N PHE A 184 9.81 -25.04 22.87
CA PHE A 184 9.23 -24.48 21.65
C PHE A 184 8.08 -25.38 21.19
N GLY A 185 6.85 -24.93 21.43
CA GLY A 185 5.63 -25.65 21.13
C GLY A 185 5.52 -26.02 19.65
N ILE A 186 5.10 -27.26 19.42
CA ILE A 186 4.83 -27.88 18.12
C ILE A 186 3.84 -27.04 17.27
N GLY A 187 3.09 -26.13 17.89
CA GLY A 187 2.12 -25.25 17.22
C GLY A 187 2.71 -24.14 16.34
N LEU A 188 3.89 -23.61 16.64
CA LEU A 188 4.51 -22.57 15.79
C LEU A 188 5.10 -23.13 14.50
N PHE A 189 5.54 -24.40 14.51
CA PHE A 189 6.12 -25.04 13.33
C PHE A 189 5.07 -25.35 12.26
N VAL A 190 3.84 -25.72 12.65
CA VAL A 190 2.75 -25.99 11.71
C VAL A 190 2.34 -24.71 10.98
N ILE A 191 2.22 -23.59 11.70
CA ILE A 191 1.83 -22.30 11.10
C ILE A 191 2.91 -21.82 10.12
N ALA A 192 4.19 -21.93 10.50
CA ALA A 192 5.31 -21.59 9.63
C ALA A 192 5.39 -22.50 8.39
N ALA A 193 5.17 -23.81 8.55
CA ALA A 193 5.13 -24.75 7.44
C ALA A 193 3.96 -24.50 6.49
N CYS A 194 2.77 -24.16 7.02
CA CYS A 194 1.61 -23.79 6.21
C CYS A 194 1.85 -22.49 5.44
N ALA A 195 2.43 -21.47 6.07
CA ALA A 195 2.78 -20.21 5.41
C ALA A 195 3.83 -20.43 4.31
N PHE A 196 4.83 -21.28 4.57
CA PHE A 196 5.86 -21.62 3.58
C PHE A 196 5.30 -22.41 2.40
N LEU A 197 4.43 -23.40 2.63
CA LEU A 197 3.77 -24.16 1.56
C LEU A 197 2.82 -23.28 0.73
N PHE A 198 2.10 -22.36 1.38
CA PHE A 198 1.22 -21.42 0.71
C PHE A 198 2.01 -20.40 -0.13
N TRP A 199 3.12 -19.91 0.40
CA TRP A 199 4.04 -19.04 -0.36
C TRP A 199 4.63 -19.79 -1.56
N LEU A 200 5.14 -21.01 -1.38
CA LEU A 200 5.68 -21.85 -2.45
C LEU A 200 4.63 -22.16 -3.53
N ALA A 201 3.38 -22.39 -3.14
CA ALA A 201 2.28 -22.65 -4.08
C ALA A 201 1.88 -21.43 -4.91
N ILE A 202 2.05 -20.21 -4.38
CA ILE A 202 1.79 -18.96 -5.12
C ILE A 202 2.97 -18.62 -6.05
N THR A 203 4.20 -18.89 -5.64
CA THR A 203 5.41 -18.45 -6.36
C THR A 203 5.97 -19.46 -7.36
N SER A 204 5.54 -20.73 -7.32
CA SER A 204 6.03 -21.77 -8.23
C SER A 204 4.96 -22.19 -9.24
N GLU A 205 5.33 -22.31 -10.52
CA GLU A 205 4.46 -22.83 -11.58
C GLU A 205 4.01 -24.28 -11.30
N GLU A 206 4.74 -25.03 -10.47
CA GLU A 206 4.41 -26.39 -10.03
C GLU A 206 3.20 -26.46 -9.06
N GLY A 207 2.89 -25.38 -8.34
CA GLY A 207 1.74 -25.32 -7.42
C GLY A 207 0.39 -25.44 -8.14
N SER A 208 0.32 -24.94 -9.38
CA SER A 208 -0.87 -25.00 -10.23
C SER A 208 -1.22 -26.43 -10.69
N GLN A 209 -0.24 -27.33 -10.77
CA GLN A 209 -0.42 -28.72 -11.21
C GLN A 209 -0.75 -29.67 -10.04
N TRP A 210 -0.28 -29.36 -8.83
CA TRP A 210 -0.50 -30.22 -7.67
C TRP A 210 -1.87 -30.04 -7.00
N LEU A 211 -2.40 -28.81 -6.99
CA LEU A 211 -3.71 -28.48 -6.39
C LEU A 211 -4.89 -29.31 -6.98
N PRO A 212 -5.04 -29.44 -8.31
CA PRO A 212 -6.09 -30.27 -8.91
C PRO A 212 -5.93 -31.76 -8.58
N SER A 213 -4.70 -32.26 -8.57
CA SER A 213 -4.35 -33.66 -8.25
C SER A 213 -4.72 -34.02 -6.81
N MET A 214 -4.48 -33.11 -5.86
CA MET A 214 -4.90 -33.26 -4.47
C MET A 214 -6.42 -33.21 -4.32
N GLN A 215 -7.09 -32.27 -5.00
CA GLN A 215 -8.54 -32.21 -5.00
C GLN A 215 -9.15 -33.51 -5.52
N GLU A 216 -8.68 -34.03 -6.66
CA GLU A 216 -9.15 -35.29 -7.23
C GLU A 216 -8.95 -36.49 -6.28
N LYS A 217 -7.80 -36.56 -5.59
CA LYS A 217 -7.54 -37.60 -4.59
C LYS A 217 -8.50 -37.50 -3.39
N VAL A 218 -8.82 -36.29 -2.94
CA VAL A 218 -9.76 -36.06 -1.83
C VAL A 218 -11.19 -36.37 -2.24
N THR A 219 -11.64 -35.97 -3.44
CA THR A 219 -12.98 -36.34 -3.94
C THR A 219 -13.10 -37.84 -4.12
N LYS A 220 -12.06 -38.51 -4.64
CA LYS A 220 -12.07 -39.97 -4.82
C LYS A 220 -12.11 -40.71 -3.49
N ALA A 221 -11.38 -40.23 -2.47
CA ALA A 221 -11.44 -40.78 -1.12
C ALA A 221 -12.82 -40.59 -0.47
N LEU A 222 -13.43 -39.40 -0.65
CA LEU A 222 -14.79 -39.12 -0.17
C LEU A 222 -15.84 -39.98 -0.89
N GLN A 223 -15.70 -40.18 -2.20
CA GLN A 223 -16.63 -41.01 -2.99
C GLN A 223 -16.53 -42.49 -2.63
N ILE A 224 -15.33 -43.00 -2.33
CA ILE A 224 -15.14 -44.36 -1.80
C ILE A 224 -15.78 -44.50 -0.42
N SER A 225 -15.69 -43.49 0.44
CA SER A 225 -16.34 -43.50 1.76
C SER A 225 -17.87 -43.41 1.71
N ALA A 226 -18.42 -42.77 0.68
CA ALA A 226 -19.87 -42.70 0.44
C ALA A 226 -20.43 -43.98 -0.20
N SER A 227 -19.62 -44.71 -0.97
CA SER A 227 -20.03 -45.98 -1.61
C SER A 227 -19.97 -47.19 -0.67
N ASN A 228 -19.47 -47.02 0.55
CA ASN A 228 -19.29 -48.10 1.53
C ASN A 228 -20.22 -47.97 2.75
N ARG A 229 -21.37 -47.30 2.57
CA ARG A 229 -22.42 -47.12 3.58
C ARG A 229 -23.76 -47.63 3.08
#